data_AF-A0A2V9K2D0-F1
#
_entry.id   AF-A0A2V9K2D0-F1
#
_cell.length_a   1.000
_cell.length_b   1.000
_cell.length_c   1.000
_cell.angle_alpha   90.00
_cell.angle_beta   90.00
_cell.angle_gamma   90.00
#
_symmetry.space_group_name_H-M   'P 1'
#
loop_
_entity.id
_entity.type
_entity.pdbx_description
1 polymer ?
#
loop_
_entity_poly.entity_id
_entity_poly.type
_entity_poly.pdbx_seq_one_letter_code
_entity_poly.pdbx_strand_id
1 'polypeptide(L)'
;MTQRLFHADSFLEEFSATVLQERRVGGRPAVVLDRTAFYATSGGQPFDTGRLGDASVLDVREDETGAIEHVLDRSISPGPVTGRIDWRRRFDHMQQHSGQHILSQAFIQAASAPTVSFHLGEETSTIDLELGSPSAEAVRQAEELASRVVFEDRPVRALNVRPEELASLGVRKATERQGEIRVIEVEGFDRSPCGGTHVRRTGEIGLIALLGFERYKGGTRVEFVCGGRALEALRRHRDACRQLARLYSTSLNDLPRAADKVLRERASLLKDNLRLKEELLEAEAQALASSGSVVSGFVLVRRVFESRDLDSLKLLAQKIVQRGADLALLGSAQASAQTVLARGPRLAGDCAAAVREACARCGGKGGGRPELAQAGGLAAEALQTWLDAAEGHFRKML
;
A
#
# COMPACT_ATOMS: atom_id res chain seq x y z
N MET A 1 -30.19 16.19 31.97
CA MET A 1 -28.86 16.22 31.32
C MET A 1 -28.02 15.12 31.94
N THR A 2 -27.37 14.27 31.15
CA THR A 2 -26.56 13.14 31.66
C THR A 2 -25.22 13.65 32.21
N GLN A 3 -24.88 13.29 33.45
CA GLN A 3 -23.58 13.62 34.04
C GLN A 3 -22.47 12.75 33.40
N ARG A 4 -21.44 13.40 32.84
CA ARG A 4 -20.30 12.74 32.17
C ARG A 4 -19.18 12.46 33.16
N LEU A 5 -19.14 11.26 33.72
CA LEU A 5 -18.14 10.87 34.74
C LEU A 5 -16.72 10.82 34.16
N PHE A 6 -16.59 10.45 32.88
CA PHE A 6 -15.30 10.34 32.18
C PHE A 6 -14.55 11.67 32.02
N HIS A 7 -15.24 12.82 32.13
CA HIS A 7 -14.58 14.13 32.15
C HIS A 7 -13.81 14.37 33.45
N ALA A 8 -14.33 13.86 34.58
CA ALA A 8 -13.70 13.99 35.89
C ALA A 8 -12.62 12.93 36.11
N ASP A 9 -12.88 11.68 35.71
CA ASP A 9 -11.89 10.59 35.79
C ASP A 9 -12.00 9.67 34.58
N SER A 10 -11.04 9.75 33.67
CA SER A 10 -10.95 8.87 32.49
C SER A 10 -10.58 7.43 32.84
N PHE A 11 -10.11 7.16 34.07
CA PHE A 11 -9.76 5.83 34.58
C PHE A 11 -10.90 5.17 35.36
N LEU A 12 -12.09 5.78 35.41
CA LEU A 12 -13.24 5.16 36.04
C LEU A 12 -13.74 3.98 35.19
N GLU A 13 -13.32 2.77 35.58
CA GLU A 13 -13.66 1.50 34.90
C GLU A 13 -15.07 1.01 35.22
N GLU A 14 -15.53 1.21 36.45
CA GLU A 14 -16.84 0.76 36.93
C GLU A 14 -17.59 1.91 37.59
N PHE A 15 -18.89 1.98 37.37
CA PHE A 15 -19.75 3.02 37.93
C PHE A 15 -21.18 2.52 38.15
N SER A 16 -21.88 3.09 39.13
CA SER A 16 -23.32 2.86 39.32
C SER A 16 -24.12 4.02 38.72
N ALA A 17 -25.24 3.74 38.08
CA ALA A 17 -26.13 4.72 37.46
C ALA A 17 -27.60 4.27 37.55
N THR A 18 -28.51 5.13 37.09
CA THR A 18 -29.93 4.83 36.93
C THR A 18 -30.32 4.97 35.47
N VAL A 19 -30.94 3.93 34.91
CA VAL A 19 -31.59 3.98 33.60
C VAL A 19 -32.82 4.89 33.71
N LEU A 20 -32.77 6.04 33.03
CA LEU A 20 -33.85 7.02 33.02
C LEU A 20 -34.89 6.76 31.94
N GLN A 21 -34.42 6.32 30.76
CA GLN A 21 -35.28 6.14 29.60
C GLN A 21 -34.80 4.98 28.73
N GLU A 22 -35.74 4.14 28.30
CA GLU A 22 -35.53 3.20 27.21
C GLU A 22 -35.76 3.89 25.86
N ARG A 23 -34.93 3.57 24.87
CA ARG A 23 -34.98 4.08 23.51
C ARG A 23 -34.75 2.96 22.50
N ARG A 24 -34.93 3.28 21.22
CA ARG A 24 -34.52 2.43 20.11
C ARG A 24 -33.72 3.23 19.11
N VAL A 25 -32.56 2.71 18.74
CA VAL A 25 -31.63 3.36 17.81
C VAL A 25 -31.25 2.35 16.74
N GLY A 26 -31.56 2.65 15.48
CA GLY A 26 -31.29 1.73 14.36
C GLY A 26 -31.93 0.34 14.55
N GLY A 27 -33.11 0.30 15.19
CA GLY A 27 -33.82 -0.95 15.48
C GLY A 27 -33.28 -1.76 16.67
N ARG A 28 -32.21 -1.31 17.34
CA ARG A 28 -31.67 -1.97 18.55
C ARG A 28 -32.14 -1.28 19.84
N PRO A 29 -32.22 -1.99 20.98
CA PRO A 29 -32.47 -1.38 22.28
C PRO A 29 -31.38 -0.35 22.60
N ALA A 30 -31.76 0.76 23.22
CA ALA A 30 -30.84 1.76 23.72
C ALA A 30 -31.34 2.35 25.05
N VAL A 31 -30.47 2.91 25.87
CA VAL A 31 -30.84 3.55 27.14
C VAL A 31 -30.13 4.89 27.35
N VAL A 32 -30.80 5.79 28.06
CA VAL A 32 -30.22 7.03 28.60
C VAL A 32 -30.08 6.91 30.10
N LEU A 33 -28.89 7.23 30.61
CA LEU A 33 -28.56 7.18 32.04
C LEU A 33 -28.56 8.58 32.65
N ASP A 34 -28.72 8.66 33.98
CA ASP A 34 -28.51 9.87 34.77
C ASP A 34 -27.04 10.32 34.75
N ARG A 35 -26.11 9.35 34.80
CA ARG A 35 -24.67 9.54 34.71
C ARG A 35 -23.99 8.37 34.01
N THR A 36 -22.88 8.63 33.33
CA THR A 36 -22.15 7.58 32.60
C THR A 36 -20.65 7.82 32.58
N ALA A 37 -19.87 6.73 32.70
CA ALA A 37 -18.45 6.74 32.41
C ALA A 37 -18.14 6.35 30.96
N PHE A 38 -19.12 5.92 30.15
CA PHE A 38 -18.89 5.61 28.73
C PHE A 38 -18.72 6.89 27.91
N TYR A 39 -17.65 6.96 27.12
CA TYR A 39 -17.41 8.02 26.16
C TYR A 39 -18.23 7.77 24.89
N ALA A 40 -18.99 8.78 24.47
CA ALA A 40 -19.64 8.79 23.17
C ALA A 40 -18.67 9.25 22.08
N THR A 41 -18.84 8.76 20.85
CA THR A 41 -17.98 9.20 19.73
C THR A 41 -18.03 10.71 19.59
N SER A 42 -16.89 11.37 19.80
CA SER A 42 -16.78 12.82 19.73
C SER A 42 -15.32 13.23 19.53
N GLY A 43 -15.12 14.40 18.92
CA GLY A 43 -13.78 14.96 18.72
C GLY A 43 -12.78 14.01 18.05
N GLY A 44 -13.24 13.12 17.16
CA GLY A 44 -12.37 12.15 16.47
C GLY A 44 -11.99 10.91 17.27
N GLN A 45 -12.32 10.82 18.57
CA GLN A 45 -12.13 9.61 19.37
C GLN A 45 -13.37 8.69 19.25
N PRO A 46 -13.17 7.37 18.99
CA PRO A 46 -14.28 6.41 18.96
C PRO A 46 -14.92 6.20 20.34
N PHE A 47 -16.18 5.76 20.32
CA PHE A 47 -16.94 5.39 21.52
C PHE A 47 -16.31 4.24 22.30
N ASP A 48 -16.63 4.17 23.59
CA ASP A 48 -16.31 3.02 24.44
C ASP A 48 -17.32 1.88 24.31
N THR A 49 -16.81 0.67 24.49
CA THR A 49 -17.61 -0.54 24.66
C THR A 49 -17.53 -1.01 26.12
N GLY A 50 -18.33 -2.01 26.46
CA GLY A 50 -18.34 -2.59 27.81
C GLY A 50 -19.68 -3.25 28.13
N ARG A 51 -20.08 -3.19 29.40
CA ARG A 51 -21.34 -3.76 29.88
C ARG A 51 -22.14 -2.76 30.71
N LEU A 52 -23.47 -2.86 30.59
CA LEU A 52 -24.44 -2.26 31.50
C LEU A 52 -25.29 -3.37 32.08
N GLY A 53 -25.06 -3.74 33.34
CA GLY A 53 -25.57 -4.98 33.91
C GLY A 53 -25.14 -6.19 33.07
N ASP A 54 -26.12 -6.96 32.60
CA ASP A 54 -25.89 -8.12 31.72
C ASP A 54 -25.86 -7.80 30.23
N ALA A 55 -26.15 -6.56 29.82
CA ALA A 55 -26.17 -6.16 28.42
C ALA A 55 -24.78 -5.69 27.95
N SER A 56 -24.43 -6.01 26.71
CA SER A 56 -23.24 -5.50 26.05
C SER A 56 -23.52 -4.14 25.41
N VAL A 57 -22.65 -3.17 25.66
CA VAL A 57 -22.70 -1.85 25.01
C VAL A 57 -22.03 -1.94 23.64
N LEU A 58 -22.82 -1.71 22.59
CA LEU A 58 -22.42 -1.86 21.19
C LEU A 58 -22.04 -0.54 20.52
N ASP A 59 -22.62 0.56 21.00
CA ASP A 59 -22.35 1.92 20.53
C ASP A 59 -22.76 2.92 21.61
N VAL A 60 -22.09 4.07 21.62
CA VAL A 60 -22.39 5.18 22.54
C VAL A 60 -22.37 6.47 21.73
N ARG A 61 -23.50 7.16 21.71
CA ARG A 61 -23.71 8.35 20.90
C ARG A 61 -24.32 9.47 21.71
N GLU A 62 -24.03 10.69 21.30
CA GLU A 62 -24.66 11.88 21.84
C GLU A 62 -25.77 12.31 20.87
N ASP A 63 -27.00 12.44 21.36
CA ASP A 63 -28.12 12.94 20.56
C ASP A 63 -28.10 14.47 20.44
N GLU A 64 -29.02 15.04 19.64
CA GLU A 64 -29.11 16.49 19.41
C GLU A 64 -29.42 17.29 20.69
N THR A 65 -29.92 16.63 21.74
CA THR A 65 -30.22 17.25 23.05
C THR A 65 -29.04 17.18 24.02
N GLY A 66 -27.94 16.52 23.62
CA GLY A 66 -26.77 16.27 24.45
C GLY A 66 -26.94 15.09 25.43
N ALA A 67 -27.98 14.27 25.25
CA ALA A 67 -28.16 13.04 26.02
C ALA A 67 -27.25 11.94 25.47
N ILE A 68 -26.69 11.12 26.37
CA ILE A 68 -25.82 10.01 25.99
C ILE A 68 -26.65 8.74 25.87
N GLU A 69 -26.81 8.26 24.64
CA GLU A 69 -27.52 7.03 24.32
C GLU A 69 -26.53 5.86 24.24
N HIS A 70 -26.84 4.78 24.97
CA HIS A 70 -26.05 3.54 24.98
C HIS A 70 -26.84 2.49 24.22
N VAL A 71 -26.37 2.10 23.03
CA VAL A 71 -27.00 1.06 22.20
C VAL A 71 -26.56 -0.31 22.71
N LEU A 72 -27.50 -1.21 22.91
CA LEU A 72 -27.30 -2.49 23.61
C LEU A 72 -27.63 -3.69 22.73
N ASP A 73 -27.10 -4.86 23.10
CA ASP A 73 -27.47 -6.16 22.52
C ASP A 73 -28.81 -6.71 23.02
N ARG A 74 -29.28 -6.23 24.19
CA ARG A 74 -30.56 -6.58 24.81
C ARG A 74 -31.13 -5.39 25.59
N SER A 75 -32.45 -5.41 25.83
CA SER A 75 -33.12 -4.39 26.63
C SER A 75 -32.74 -4.49 28.11
N ILE A 76 -32.70 -3.34 28.80
CA ILE A 76 -32.59 -3.21 30.24
C ILE A 76 -33.75 -2.34 30.71
N SER A 77 -34.45 -2.77 31.76
CA SER A 77 -35.55 -2.00 32.35
C SER A 77 -35.05 -0.74 33.08
N PRO A 78 -35.89 0.31 33.21
CA PRO A 78 -35.58 1.48 34.03
C PRO A 78 -35.25 1.10 35.47
N GLY A 79 -34.29 1.82 36.07
CA GLY A 79 -33.84 1.56 37.43
C GLY A 79 -32.32 1.46 37.57
N PRO A 80 -31.83 1.04 38.76
CA PRO A 80 -30.41 0.98 39.05
C PRO A 80 -29.66 0.00 38.14
N VAL A 81 -28.49 0.40 37.66
CA VAL A 81 -27.60 -0.41 36.83
C VAL A 81 -26.14 -0.14 37.18
N THR A 82 -25.27 -1.14 36.99
CA THR A 82 -23.82 -0.97 37.05
C THR A 82 -23.26 -0.98 35.64
N GLY A 83 -22.44 0.01 35.30
CA GLY A 83 -21.68 0.06 34.06
C GLY A 83 -20.23 -0.34 34.29
N ARG A 84 -19.66 -1.09 33.35
CA ARG A 84 -18.26 -1.48 33.30
C ARG A 84 -17.69 -1.22 31.91
N ILE A 85 -16.63 -0.44 31.83
CA ILE A 85 -15.94 -0.10 30.59
C ILE A 85 -15.07 -1.27 30.13
N ASP A 86 -14.98 -1.52 28.82
CA ASP A 86 -13.90 -2.31 28.24
C ASP A 86 -12.59 -1.54 28.39
N TRP A 87 -11.89 -1.80 29.49
CA TRP A 87 -10.69 -1.06 29.84
C TRP A 87 -9.59 -1.16 28.80
N ARG A 88 -9.44 -2.30 28.13
CA ARG A 88 -8.42 -2.48 27.10
C ARG A 88 -8.65 -1.51 25.94
N ARG A 89 -9.91 -1.36 25.50
CA ARG A 89 -10.29 -0.40 24.45
C ARG A 89 -10.12 1.04 24.93
N ARG A 90 -10.65 1.37 26.12
CA ARG A 90 -10.56 2.72 26.69
C ARG A 90 -9.11 3.19 26.80
N PHE A 91 -8.26 2.35 27.39
CA PHE A 91 -6.87 2.70 27.61
C PHE A 91 -6.11 2.84 26.29
N ASP A 92 -6.35 1.96 25.31
CA ASP A 92 -5.82 2.13 23.96
C ASP A 92 -6.20 3.48 23.34
N HIS A 93 -7.47 3.87 23.39
CA HIS A 93 -7.91 5.18 22.90
C HIS A 93 -7.25 6.35 23.65
N MET A 94 -7.12 6.25 24.97
CA MET A 94 -6.42 7.26 25.78
C MET A 94 -4.95 7.40 25.35
N GLN A 95 -4.27 6.30 25.03
CA GLN A 95 -2.90 6.31 24.50
C GLN A 95 -2.86 7.01 23.13
N GLN A 96 -3.73 6.63 22.20
CA GLN A 96 -3.76 7.24 20.86
C GLN A 96 -4.06 8.75 20.92
N HIS A 97 -5.03 9.15 21.74
CA HIS A 97 -5.45 10.54 21.85
C HIS A 97 -4.39 11.40 22.54
N SER A 98 -3.79 10.91 23.64
CA SER A 98 -2.74 11.66 24.33
C SER A 98 -1.46 11.73 23.48
N GLY A 99 -1.12 10.65 22.77
CA GLY A 99 -0.04 10.63 21.80
C GLY A 99 -0.25 11.61 20.64
N GLN A 100 -1.49 11.75 20.16
CA GLN A 100 -1.87 12.75 19.16
C GLN A 100 -1.53 14.18 19.63
N HIS A 101 -1.90 14.54 20.86
CA HIS A 101 -1.59 15.87 21.40
C HIS A 101 -0.09 16.13 21.46
N ILE A 102 0.68 15.14 21.93
CA ILE A 102 2.14 15.24 22.01
C ILE A 102 2.73 15.41 20.61
N LEU A 103 2.32 14.57 19.64
CA LEU A 103 2.82 14.64 18.27
C LEU A 103 2.49 15.98 17.61
N SER A 104 1.25 16.46 17.74
CA SER A 104 0.85 17.75 17.18
C SER A 104 1.73 18.89 17.69
N GLN A 105 2.00 18.92 19.00
CA GLN A 105 2.86 19.94 19.57
C GLN A 105 4.33 19.75 19.19
N ALA A 106 4.79 18.50 19.07
CA ALA A 106 6.15 18.21 18.64
C ALA A 106 6.43 18.67 17.20
N PHE A 107 5.49 18.47 16.27
CA PHE A 107 5.61 18.98 14.90
C PHE A 107 5.55 20.50 14.80
N ILE A 108 4.78 21.17 15.66
CA ILE A 108 4.80 22.63 15.75
C ILE A 108 6.18 23.12 16.19
N GLN A 109 6.79 22.52 17.21
CA GLN A 109 8.12 22.94 17.68
C GLN A 109 9.24 22.61 16.69
N ALA A 110 9.19 21.43 16.04
CA ALA A 110 10.23 20.98 15.13
C ALA A 110 10.16 21.64 13.75
N ALA A 111 8.96 21.97 13.26
CA ALA A 111 8.75 22.34 11.87
C ALA A 111 7.77 23.50 11.66
N SER A 112 7.29 24.15 12.72
CA SER A 112 6.23 25.17 12.65
C SER A 112 4.99 24.67 11.89
N ALA A 113 4.67 23.39 12.07
CA ALA A 113 3.65 22.67 11.32
C ALA A 113 2.38 22.45 12.16
N PRO A 114 1.40 23.37 12.13
CA PRO A 114 0.18 23.22 12.90
C PRO A 114 -0.68 22.05 12.40
N THR A 115 -1.40 21.42 13.33
CA THR A 115 -2.35 20.34 13.01
C THR A 115 -3.71 20.90 12.62
N VAL A 116 -4.15 20.57 11.41
CA VAL A 116 -5.45 20.95 10.85
C VAL A 116 -6.54 20.04 11.40
N SER A 117 -6.31 18.72 11.30
CA SER A 117 -7.28 17.68 11.64
C SER A 117 -6.58 16.44 12.16
N PHE A 118 -7.34 15.54 12.81
CA PHE A 118 -6.85 14.23 13.20
C PHE A 118 -7.97 13.20 13.13
N HIS A 119 -7.58 11.93 13.11
CA HIS A 119 -8.50 10.80 13.14
C HIS A 119 -7.88 9.68 13.98
N LEU A 120 -8.63 9.14 14.94
CA LEU A 120 -8.21 7.98 15.73
C LEU A 120 -8.95 6.75 15.20
N GLY A 121 -8.31 6.02 14.29
CA GLY A 121 -8.86 4.81 13.70
C GLY A 121 -8.73 3.59 14.61
N GLU A 122 -9.29 2.46 14.18
CA GLU A 122 -9.22 1.19 14.92
C GLU A 122 -7.82 0.56 14.90
N GLU A 123 -7.12 0.64 13.76
CA GLU A 123 -5.77 0.09 13.60
C GLU A 123 -4.70 1.18 13.74
N THR A 124 -4.86 2.30 13.03
CA THR A 124 -3.91 3.41 13.01
C THR A 124 -4.60 4.75 13.25
N SER A 125 -3.82 5.75 13.66
CA SER A 125 -4.28 7.12 13.84
C SER A 125 -3.53 8.06 12.91
N THR A 126 -4.13 9.21 12.61
CA THR A 126 -3.53 10.18 11.69
C THR A 126 -3.66 11.61 12.21
N ILE A 127 -2.65 12.43 11.97
CA ILE A 127 -2.73 13.90 12.06
C ILE A 127 -2.44 14.52 10.68
N ASP A 128 -3.20 15.55 10.34
CA ASP A 128 -2.99 16.34 9.13
C ASP A 128 -2.29 17.65 9.50
N LEU A 129 -1.13 17.89 8.90
CA LEU A 129 -0.27 19.05 9.18
C LEU A 129 -0.29 20.04 8.02
N GLU A 130 -0.27 21.35 8.33
CA GLU A 130 0.02 22.42 7.36
C GLU A 130 1.52 22.44 7.05
N LEU A 131 1.99 21.38 6.42
CA LEU A 131 3.38 21.18 6.06
C LEU A 131 3.44 20.52 4.69
N GLY A 132 4.21 21.11 3.77
CA GLY A 132 4.33 20.62 2.39
C GLY A 132 4.90 19.20 2.31
N SER A 133 6.22 19.06 2.36
CA SER A 133 6.87 17.76 2.49
C SER A 133 7.84 17.83 3.68
N PRO A 134 7.66 16.99 4.70
CA PRO A 134 8.52 17.04 5.88
C PRO A 134 9.93 16.57 5.51
N SER A 135 10.94 17.31 5.97
CA SER A 135 12.32 16.84 5.86
C SER A 135 12.55 15.67 6.82
N ALA A 136 13.49 14.78 6.49
CA ALA A 136 13.86 13.68 7.37
C ALA A 136 14.41 14.17 8.74
N GLU A 137 14.94 15.40 8.80
CA GLU A 137 15.35 16.06 10.04
C GLU A 137 14.15 16.49 10.88
N ALA A 138 13.18 17.17 10.27
CA ALA A 138 11.97 17.62 10.96
C ALA A 138 11.17 16.45 11.56
N VAL A 139 11.05 15.34 10.82
CA VAL A 139 10.41 14.11 11.31
C VAL A 139 11.12 13.57 12.53
N ARG A 140 12.45 13.41 12.45
CA ARG A 140 13.26 12.90 13.57
C ARG A 140 13.18 13.79 14.80
N GLN A 141 13.28 15.10 14.63
CA GLN A 141 13.18 16.05 15.75
C GLN A 141 11.80 15.98 16.44
N ALA A 142 10.72 15.88 15.66
CA ALA A 142 9.38 15.71 16.22
C ALA A 142 9.24 14.37 16.97
N GLU A 143 9.74 13.27 16.40
CA GLU A 143 9.71 11.94 17.03
C GLU A 143 10.54 11.88 18.32
N GLU A 144 11.75 12.45 18.32
CA GLU A 144 12.62 12.53 19.49
C GLU A 144 12.02 13.39 20.60
N LEU A 145 11.41 14.54 20.23
CA LEU A 145 10.74 15.41 21.19
C LEU A 145 9.51 14.72 21.80
N ALA A 146 8.68 14.06 20.98
CA ALA A 146 7.53 13.31 21.46
C ALA A 146 7.94 12.18 22.40
N SER A 147 8.97 11.42 22.03
CA SER A 147 9.52 10.34 22.85
C SER A 147 10.10 10.86 24.17
N ARG A 148 10.81 11.98 24.14
CA ARG A 148 11.35 12.62 25.35
C ARG A 148 10.23 13.00 26.33
N VAL A 149 9.15 13.63 25.85
CA VAL A 149 8.00 14.01 26.69
C VAL A 149 7.34 12.78 27.32
N VAL A 150 7.23 11.67 26.59
CA VAL A 150 6.76 10.39 27.14
C VAL A 150 7.69 9.89 28.25
N PHE A 151 9.01 9.86 28.03
CA PHE A 151 9.97 9.34 29.00
C PHE A 151 10.14 10.20 30.26
N GLU A 152 9.82 11.48 30.17
CA GLU A 152 9.79 12.39 31.33
C GLU A 152 8.58 12.15 32.25
N ASP A 153 7.61 11.32 31.83
CA ASP A 153 6.42 10.94 32.60
C ASP A 153 5.67 12.15 33.21
N ARG A 154 5.48 13.17 32.36
CA ARG A 154 4.87 14.44 32.73
C ARG A 154 3.41 14.26 33.13
N PRO A 155 2.91 14.96 34.15
CA PRO A 155 1.49 15.00 34.46
C PRO A 155 0.64 15.47 33.29
N VAL A 156 -0.52 14.82 33.10
CA VAL A 156 -1.57 15.20 32.18
C VAL A 156 -2.82 15.55 32.98
N ARG A 157 -3.28 16.80 32.88
CA ARG A 157 -4.37 17.35 33.69
C ARG A 157 -5.53 17.82 32.81
N ALA A 158 -6.74 17.56 33.27
CA ALA A 158 -7.94 18.20 32.73
C ALA A 158 -8.26 19.44 33.56
N LEU A 159 -8.28 20.60 32.90
CA LEU A 159 -8.63 21.88 33.48
C LEU A 159 -9.97 22.32 32.89
N ASN A 160 -10.86 22.84 33.72
CA ASN A 160 -12.07 23.50 33.27
C ASN A 160 -11.88 25.00 33.44
N VAL A 161 -11.97 25.73 32.34
CA VAL A 161 -11.63 27.16 32.30
C VAL A 161 -12.71 27.94 31.56
N ARG A 162 -12.88 29.22 31.91
CA ARG A 162 -13.79 30.11 31.19
C ARG A 162 -13.15 30.57 29.87
N PRO A 163 -13.94 30.96 28.86
CA PRO A 163 -13.40 31.41 27.56
C PRO A 163 -12.40 32.57 27.69
N GLU A 164 -12.65 33.47 28.64
CA GLU A 164 -11.80 34.63 28.95
C GLU A 164 -10.38 34.23 29.42
N GLU A 165 -10.26 33.08 30.09
CA GLU A 165 -9.01 32.59 30.67
C GLU A 165 -8.15 31.86 29.63
N LEU A 166 -8.74 31.37 28.53
CA LEU A 166 -8.05 30.60 27.48
C LEU A 166 -6.88 31.35 26.85
N ALA A 167 -7.05 32.64 26.57
CA ALA A 167 -6.01 33.45 25.92
C ALA A 167 -4.76 33.54 26.80
N SER A 168 -4.93 33.64 28.13
CA SER A 168 -3.82 33.73 29.09
C SER A 168 -3.13 32.38 29.36
N LEU A 169 -3.82 31.26 29.11
CA LEU A 169 -3.30 29.90 29.32
C LEU A 169 -2.31 29.47 28.23
N GLY A 170 -2.27 30.16 27.09
CA GLY A 170 -1.41 29.80 25.97
C GLY A 170 -1.86 28.51 25.29
N VAL A 171 -3.17 28.35 25.05
CA VAL A 171 -3.70 27.17 24.35
C VAL A 171 -3.22 27.14 22.90
N ARG A 172 -2.87 25.94 22.42
CA ARG A 172 -2.34 25.72 21.07
C ARG A 172 -3.35 26.00 19.97
N LYS A 173 -4.65 25.79 20.23
CA LYS A 173 -5.74 26.04 19.29
C LYS A 173 -6.86 26.81 19.98
N ALA A 174 -7.27 27.92 19.38
CA ALA A 174 -8.44 28.67 19.82
C ALA A 174 -9.73 27.85 19.64
N THR A 175 -10.74 28.14 20.44
CA THR A 175 -12.06 27.53 20.31
C THR A 175 -13.15 28.59 20.43
N GLU A 176 -14.20 28.46 19.63
CA GLU A 176 -15.38 29.33 19.67
C GLU A 176 -16.47 28.80 20.61
N ARG A 177 -16.19 27.70 21.34
CA ARG A 177 -17.15 27.12 22.28
C ARG A 177 -17.48 28.12 23.38
N GLN A 178 -18.76 28.25 23.69
CA GLN A 178 -19.27 29.07 24.79
C GLN A 178 -19.40 28.23 26.06
N GLY A 179 -19.32 28.88 27.23
CA GLY A 179 -19.39 28.21 28.53
C GLY A 179 -18.04 27.69 29.01
N GLU A 180 -18.07 26.78 29.99
CA GLU A 180 -16.87 26.19 30.57
C GLU A 180 -16.19 25.24 29.55
N ILE A 181 -14.89 25.43 29.33
CA ILE A 181 -14.11 24.74 28.32
C ILE A 181 -13.13 23.81 29.00
N ARG A 182 -13.22 22.52 28.66
CA ARG A 182 -12.26 21.52 29.11
C ARG A 182 -10.98 21.62 28.27
N VAL A 183 -9.87 21.88 28.94
CA VAL A 183 -8.52 21.96 28.37
C VAL A 183 -7.69 20.83 28.94
N ILE A 184 -6.99 20.11 28.07
CA ILE A 184 -6.03 19.09 28.45
C ILE A 184 -4.65 19.72 28.43
N GLU A 185 -4.00 19.72 29.59
CA GLU A 185 -2.63 20.17 29.79
C GLU A 185 -1.71 18.96 29.88
N VAL A 186 -0.71 18.91 29.02
CA VAL A 186 0.51 18.13 29.23
C VAL A 186 1.53 19.08 29.84
N GLU A 187 1.96 18.81 31.09
CA GLU A 187 2.70 19.77 31.91
C GLU A 187 3.90 20.39 31.17
N GLY A 188 3.88 21.71 31.04
CA GLY A 188 4.95 22.47 30.39
C GLY A 188 5.19 22.12 28.91
N PHE A 189 4.22 21.50 28.23
CA PHE A 189 4.39 21.08 26.83
C PHE A 189 3.25 21.50 25.91
N ASP A 190 2.03 21.06 26.19
CA ASP A 190 0.84 21.33 25.37
C ASP A 190 -0.35 21.71 26.24
N ARG A 191 -1.20 22.61 25.73
CA ARG A 191 -2.51 22.92 26.29
C ARG A 191 -3.51 23.03 25.17
N SER A 192 -4.52 22.17 25.18
CA SER A 192 -5.44 22.05 24.05
C SER A 192 -6.88 21.84 24.52
N PRO A 193 -7.86 22.61 24.02
CA PRO A 193 -9.28 22.33 24.27
C PRO A 193 -9.63 20.93 23.74
N CYS A 194 -10.03 20.03 24.63
CA CYS A 194 -10.36 18.66 24.27
C CYS A 194 -11.36 18.02 25.24
N GLY A 195 -12.40 17.39 24.68
CA GLY A 195 -13.40 16.63 25.44
C GLY A 195 -13.12 15.13 25.56
N GLY A 196 -12.05 14.63 24.96
CA GLY A 196 -11.71 13.20 24.94
C GLY A 196 -11.17 12.66 26.26
N THR A 197 -10.95 11.35 26.31
CA THR A 197 -10.31 10.68 27.45
C THR A 197 -8.80 10.67 27.29
N HIS A 198 -8.07 10.97 28.35
CA HIS A 198 -6.61 11.06 28.33
C HIS A 198 -5.99 10.27 29.46
N VAL A 199 -4.74 9.85 29.25
CA VAL A 199 -3.88 9.30 30.29
C VAL A 199 -3.65 10.33 31.41
N ARG A 200 -3.23 9.88 32.59
CA ARG A 200 -2.87 10.75 33.73
C ARG A 200 -1.42 11.23 33.63
N ARG A 201 -0.55 10.45 32.98
CA ARG A 201 0.86 10.81 32.77
C ARG A 201 1.33 10.37 31.39
N THR A 202 2.28 11.11 30.83
CA THR A 202 2.76 10.84 29.47
C THR A 202 3.46 9.49 29.34
N GLY A 203 4.03 8.93 30.42
CA GLY A 203 4.64 7.60 30.40
C GLY A 203 3.64 6.47 30.14
N GLU A 204 2.36 6.68 30.48
CA GLU A 204 1.28 5.70 30.25
C GLU A 204 0.93 5.55 28.76
N ILE A 205 1.36 6.50 27.90
CA ILE A 205 1.21 6.42 26.45
C ILE A 205 2.06 5.28 25.88
N GLY A 206 3.23 5.03 26.49
CA GLY A 206 4.25 4.15 25.91
C GLY A 206 4.84 4.71 24.61
N LEU A 207 5.38 3.83 23.77
CA LEU A 207 6.01 4.24 22.51
C LEU A 207 5.01 4.94 21.60
N ILE A 208 5.41 6.07 21.02
CA ILE A 208 4.73 6.70 19.89
C ILE A 208 5.55 6.35 18.64
N ALA A 209 4.95 5.69 17.66
CA ALA A 209 5.63 5.25 16.43
C ALA A 209 4.97 5.88 15.20
N LEU A 210 5.79 6.52 14.37
CA LEU A 210 5.38 7.06 13.08
C LEU A 210 5.46 5.95 12.02
N LEU A 211 4.35 5.68 11.34
CA LEU A 211 4.24 4.59 10.36
C LEU A 211 4.47 5.06 8.93
N GLY A 212 4.08 6.30 8.62
CA GLY A 212 4.15 6.81 7.27
C GLY A 212 3.75 8.26 7.14
N PHE A 213 4.08 8.82 5.98
CA PHE A 213 3.80 10.19 5.59
C PHE A 213 3.25 10.19 4.17
N GLU A 214 2.15 10.89 3.95
CA GLU A 214 1.58 11.08 2.61
C GLU A 214 1.15 12.52 2.39
N ARG A 215 1.16 12.97 1.13
CA ARG A 215 0.65 14.29 0.76
C ARG A 215 -0.88 14.25 0.79
N TYR A 216 -1.49 15.15 1.58
CA TYR A 216 -2.93 15.18 1.76
C TYR A 216 -3.47 16.61 1.78
N LYS A 217 -4.39 16.93 0.86
CA LYS A 217 -5.09 18.24 0.76
C LYS A 217 -4.17 19.47 0.83
N GLY A 218 -2.97 19.39 0.22
CA GLY A 218 -2.00 20.49 0.20
C GLY A 218 -1.03 20.52 1.39
N GLY A 219 -1.26 19.70 2.42
CA GLY A 219 -0.35 19.46 3.54
C GLY A 219 0.18 18.02 3.57
N THR A 220 0.53 17.57 4.77
CA THR A 220 1.07 16.22 5.03
C THR A 220 0.21 15.51 6.06
N ARG A 221 -0.24 14.30 5.73
CA ARG A 221 -0.81 13.38 6.70
C ARG A 221 0.28 12.50 7.28
N VAL A 222 0.34 12.46 8.61
CA VAL A 222 1.24 11.59 9.36
C VAL A 222 0.40 10.47 9.96
N GLU A 223 0.75 9.23 9.62
CA GLU A 223 0.17 8.03 10.22
C GLU A 223 1.00 7.60 11.43
N PHE A 224 0.35 7.30 12.56
CA PHE A 224 1.02 6.94 13.79
C PHE A 224 0.21 5.94 14.63
N VAL A 225 0.89 5.29 15.57
CA VAL A 225 0.31 4.44 16.61
C VAL A 225 1.04 4.63 17.93
N CYS A 226 0.33 4.45 19.04
CA CYS A 226 0.85 4.58 20.40
C CYS A 226 0.71 3.27 21.19
N GLY A 227 1.54 3.11 22.23
CA GLY A 227 1.37 2.10 23.28
C GLY A 227 1.30 0.67 22.75
N GLY A 228 0.21 -0.02 23.07
CA GLY A 228 0.01 -1.42 22.65
C GLY A 228 0.06 -1.61 21.13
N ARG A 229 -0.50 -0.67 20.36
CA ARG A 229 -0.47 -0.73 18.89
C ARG A 229 0.93 -0.54 18.33
N ALA A 230 1.73 0.34 18.95
CA ALA A 230 3.13 0.53 18.57
C ALA A 230 3.98 -0.72 18.83
N LEU A 231 3.75 -1.40 19.96
CA LEU A 231 4.40 -2.69 20.24
C LEU A 231 4.04 -3.75 19.19
N GLU A 232 2.78 -3.80 18.76
CA GLU A 232 2.34 -4.75 17.75
C GLU A 232 2.89 -4.43 16.36
N ALA A 233 2.98 -3.14 16.00
CA ALA A 233 3.68 -2.70 14.78
C ALA A 233 5.15 -3.14 14.79
N LEU A 234 5.87 -2.92 15.90
CA LEU A 234 7.26 -3.37 16.06
C LEU A 234 7.41 -4.88 15.89
N ARG A 235 6.51 -5.68 16.48
CA ARG A 235 6.51 -7.14 16.33
C ARG A 235 6.33 -7.56 14.86
N ARG A 236 5.35 -6.97 14.17
CA ARG A 236 5.11 -7.23 12.74
C ARG A 236 6.35 -6.89 11.89
N HIS A 237 6.95 -5.72 12.10
CA HIS A 237 8.16 -5.33 11.36
C HIS A 237 9.36 -6.24 11.66
N ARG A 238 9.58 -6.58 12.93
CA ARG A 238 10.64 -7.52 13.33
C ARG A 238 10.47 -8.88 12.67
N ASP A 239 9.26 -9.42 12.67
CA ASP A 239 9.01 -10.76 12.15
C ASP A 239 9.14 -10.80 10.61
N ALA A 240 8.65 -9.76 9.92
CA ALA A 240 8.86 -9.57 8.48
C ALA A 240 10.35 -9.44 8.12
N CYS A 241 11.10 -8.59 8.84
CA CYS A 241 12.53 -8.42 8.58
C CYS A 241 13.32 -9.70 8.86
N ARG A 242 12.95 -10.48 9.89
CA ARG A 242 13.57 -11.79 10.17
C ARG A 242 13.26 -12.82 9.10
N GLN A 243 12.05 -12.83 8.55
CA GLN A 243 11.70 -13.70 7.44
C GLN A 243 12.55 -13.37 6.20
N LEU A 244 12.69 -12.09 5.87
CA LEU A 244 13.54 -11.63 4.75
C LEU A 244 15.02 -11.96 5.00
N ALA A 245 15.54 -11.70 6.20
CA ALA A 245 16.92 -12.02 6.55
C ALA A 245 17.23 -13.51 6.39
N ARG A 246 16.29 -14.41 6.73
CA ARG A 246 16.42 -15.85 6.47
C ARG A 246 16.42 -16.16 4.98
N LEU A 247 15.52 -15.56 4.21
CA LEU A 247 15.44 -15.77 2.76
C LEU A 247 16.75 -15.37 2.05
N TYR A 248 17.34 -14.25 2.45
CA TYR A 248 18.61 -13.77 1.92
C TYR A 248 19.85 -14.36 2.62
N SER A 249 19.67 -15.23 3.61
CA SER A 249 20.75 -15.82 4.43
C SER A 249 21.72 -14.76 4.99
N THR A 250 21.17 -13.70 5.57
CA THR A 250 21.92 -12.52 6.02
C THR A 250 21.48 -12.04 7.42
N SER A 251 22.21 -11.11 8.01
CA SER A 251 21.82 -10.43 9.25
C SER A 251 20.76 -9.34 8.98
N LEU A 252 20.03 -8.88 10.00
CA LEU A 252 19.09 -7.76 9.84
C LEU A 252 19.79 -6.47 9.40
N ASN A 253 21.02 -6.23 9.88
CA ASN A 253 21.79 -5.03 9.54
C ASN A 253 22.28 -5.07 8.09
N ASP A 254 22.59 -6.27 7.58
CA ASP A 254 23.08 -6.47 6.21
C ASP A 254 21.95 -6.71 5.20
N LEU A 255 20.70 -6.80 5.66
CA LEU A 255 19.55 -7.10 4.82
C LEU A 255 19.39 -6.12 3.63
N PRO A 256 19.50 -4.79 3.80
CA PRO A 256 19.40 -3.86 2.67
C PRO A 256 20.49 -4.10 1.62
N ARG A 257 21.73 -4.37 2.07
CA ARG A 257 22.86 -4.64 1.19
C ARG A 257 22.69 -5.97 0.45
N ALA A 258 22.17 -7.00 1.11
CA ALA A 258 21.88 -8.28 0.49
C ALA A 258 20.79 -8.16 -0.58
N ALA A 259 19.73 -7.39 -0.31
CA ALA A 259 18.67 -7.12 -1.29
C ALA A 259 19.19 -6.38 -2.53
N ASP A 260 19.98 -5.33 -2.35
CA ASP A 260 20.62 -4.59 -3.46
C ASP A 260 21.54 -5.50 -4.29
N LYS A 261 22.34 -6.36 -3.64
CA LYS A 261 23.19 -7.35 -4.33
C LYS A 261 22.37 -8.26 -5.23
N VAL A 262 21.27 -8.84 -4.73
CA VAL A 262 20.40 -9.73 -5.53
C VAL A 262 19.77 -8.99 -6.71
N LEU A 263 19.35 -7.73 -6.55
CA LEU A 263 18.80 -6.94 -7.65
C LEU A 263 19.84 -6.66 -8.74
N ARG A 264 21.08 -6.34 -8.35
CA ARG A 264 22.20 -6.14 -9.29
C ARG A 264 22.59 -7.42 -10.01
N GLU A 265 22.68 -8.54 -9.29
CA GLU A 265 22.97 -9.85 -9.88
C GLU A 265 21.88 -10.25 -10.88
N ARG A 266 20.60 -10.07 -10.54
CA ARG A 266 19.48 -10.30 -11.47
C ARG A 266 19.61 -9.45 -12.73
N ALA A 267 19.93 -8.17 -12.61
CA ALA A 267 20.13 -7.29 -13.76
C ALA A 267 21.30 -7.75 -14.65
N SER A 268 22.41 -8.18 -14.04
CA SER A 268 23.56 -8.73 -14.77
C SER A 268 23.20 -10.02 -15.49
N LEU A 269 22.55 -10.97 -14.81
CA LEU A 269 22.14 -12.25 -15.38
C LEU A 269 21.17 -12.08 -16.56
N LEU A 270 20.26 -11.10 -16.50
CA LEU A 270 19.39 -10.79 -17.64
C LEU A 270 20.18 -10.26 -18.84
N LYS A 271 21.18 -9.40 -18.61
CA LYS A 271 22.06 -8.91 -19.67
C LYS A 271 22.92 -10.02 -20.28
N ASP A 272 23.50 -10.87 -19.43
CA ASP A 272 24.28 -12.02 -19.88
C ASP A 272 23.42 -13.03 -20.63
N ASN A 273 22.19 -13.27 -20.20
CA ASN A 273 21.26 -14.16 -20.90
C ASN A 273 20.96 -13.66 -22.32
N LEU A 274 20.72 -12.36 -22.50
CA LEU A 274 20.53 -11.75 -23.81
C LEU A 274 21.78 -11.89 -24.68
N ARG A 275 22.96 -11.55 -24.15
CA ARG A 275 24.24 -11.67 -24.87
C ARG A 275 24.50 -13.11 -25.31
N LEU A 276 24.36 -14.08 -24.40
CA LEU A 276 24.56 -15.50 -24.69
C LEU A 276 23.53 -16.01 -25.71
N LYS A 277 22.29 -15.53 -25.66
CA LYS A 277 21.26 -15.85 -26.67
C LYS A 277 21.66 -15.31 -28.04
N GLU A 278 22.19 -14.08 -28.12
CA GLU A 278 22.70 -13.51 -29.38
C GLU A 278 23.90 -14.27 -29.93
N GLU A 279 24.87 -14.63 -29.07
CA GLU A 279 26.05 -15.44 -29.46
C GLU A 279 25.66 -16.83 -29.95
N LEU A 280 24.70 -17.48 -29.28
CA LEU A 280 24.17 -18.78 -29.71
C LEU A 280 23.50 -18.68 -31.10
N LEU A 281 22.67 -17.66 -31.30
CA LEU A 281 22.00 -17.43 -32.58
C LEU A 281 23.00 -17.08 -33.69
N GLU A 282 24.11 -16.41 -33.35
CA GLU A 282 25.20 -16.12 -34.29
C GLU A 282 25.91 -17.40 -34.75
N ALA A 283 26.30 -18.26 -33.81
CA ALA A 283 26.94 -19.54 -34.14
C ALA A 283 26.00 -20.45 -34.94
N GLU A 284 24.72 -20.50 -34.55
CA GLU A 284 23.69 -21.28 -35.25
C GLU A 284 23.46 -20.74 -36.68
N ALA A 285 23.39 -19.43 -36.85
CA ALA A 285 23.26 -18.79 -38.16
C ALA A 285 24.44 -19.14 -39.09
N GLN A 286 25.67 -19.11 -38.57
CA GLN A 286 26.86 -19.47 -39.33
C GLN A 286 26.82 -20.92 -39.81
N ALA A 287 26.45 -21.85 -38.93
CA ALA A 287 26.32 -23.26 -39.28
C ALA A 287 25.22 -23.49 -40.33
N LEU A 288 24.05 -22.88 -40.14
CA LEU A 288 22.92 -23.02 -41.05
C LEU A 288 23.22 -22.41 -42.43
N ALA A 289 23.80 -21.20 -42.48
CA ALA A 289 24.19 -20.55 -43.73
C ALA A 289 25.22 -21.38 -44.52
N SER A 290 26.19 -21.99 -43.83
CA SER A 290 27.22 -22.84 -44.46
C SER A 290 26.65 -24.15 -45.01
N SER A 291 25.53 -24.62 -44.46
CA SER A 291 24.83 -25.85 -44.88
C SER A 291 23.63 -25.62 -45.81
N GLY A 292 23.40 -24.36 -46.23
CA GLY A 292 22.28 -24.00 -47.10
C GLY A 292 22.34 -24.70 -48.46
N SER A 293 21.18 -25.08 -48.99
CA SER A 293 21.08 -25.71 -50.31
C SER A 293 21.08 -24.66 -51.42
N VAL A 294 21.84 -24.88 -52.49
CA VAL A 294 21.76 -24.05 -53.70
C VAL A 294 20.53 -24.48 -54.51
N VAL A 295 19.57 -23.57 -54.68
CA VAL A 295 18.34 -23.80 -55.43
C VAL A 295 18.21 -22.68 -56.46
N SER A 296 18.04 -23.02 -57.73
CA SER A 296 17.86 -22.03 -58.82
C SER A 296 18.90 -20.88 -58.82
N GLY A 297 20.14 -21.17 -58.42
CA GLY A 297 21.25 -20.19 -58.41
C GLY A 297 21.38 -19.33 -57.15
N PHE A 298 20.56 -19.53 -56.11
CA PHE A 298 20.68 -18.83 -54.83
C PHE A 298 20.78 -19.80 -53.64
N VAL A 299 21.38 -19.35 -52.53
CA VAL A 299 21.55 -20.14 -51.30
C VAL A 299 20.30 -20.03 -50.42
N LEU A 300 19.60 -21.15 -50.27
CA LEU A 300 18.40 -21.27 -49.42
C LEU A 300 18.73 -21.98 -48.11
N VAL A 301 18.32 -21.39 -47.00
CA VAL A 301 18.26 -22.04 -45.69
C VAL A 301 16.81 -22.20 -45.28
N ARG A 302 16.36 -23.45 -45.18
CA ARG A 302 15.02 -23.79 -44.70
C ARG A 302 15.12 -24.65 -43.44
N ARG A 303 14.47 -24.24 -42.36
CA ARG A 303 14.49 -24.97 -41.08
C ARG A 303 13.18 -24.84 -40.32
N VAL A 304 12.72 -25.96 -39.75
CA VAL A 304 11.61 -25.98 -38.79
C VAL A 304 12.15 -26.39 -37.43
N PHE A 305 11.76 -25.64 -36.41
CA PHE A 305 12.07 -25.90 -35.01
C PHE A 305 10.82 -26.43 -34.31
N GLU A 306 10.99 -27.31 -33.33
CA GLU A 306 9.86 -27.81 -32.52
C GLU A 306 9.23 -26.70 -31.69
N SER A 307 10.07 -25.89 -31.03
CA SER A 307 9.62 -24.75 -30.25
C SER A 307 10.69 -23.66 -30.25
N ARG A 308 10.36 -22.52 -30.87
CA ARG A 308 11.18 -21.31 -30.82
C ARG A 308 10.31 -20.07 -30.86
N ASP A 309 10.64 -19.09 -30.02
CA ASP A 309 9.94 -17.82 -29.99
C ASP A 309 10.20 -16.99 -31.25
N LEU A 310 9.20 -16.18 -31.63
CA LEU A 310 9.23 -15.39 -32.85
C LEU A 310 10.43 -14.43 -32.94
N ASP A 311 10.85 -13.84 -31.82
CA ASP A 311 11.94 -12.87 -31.82
C ASP A 311 13.29 -13.56 -32.04
N SER A 312 13.49 -14.75 -31.44
CA SER A 312 14.62 -15.62 -31.80
C SER A 312 14.61 -16.02 -33.27
N LEU A 313 13.46 -16.41 -33.83
CA LEU A 313 13.35 -16.78 -35.25
C LEU A 313 13.69 -15.61 -36.17
N LYS A 314 13.20 -14.40 -35.87
CA LYS A 314 13.55 -13.18 -36.62
C LYS A 314 15.03 -12.92 -36.61
N LEU A 315 15.62 -12.91 -35.42
CA LEU A 315 17.04 -12.61 -35.26
C LEU A 315 17.90 -13.67 -35.95
N LEU A 316 17.52 -14.95 -35.84
CA LEU A 316 18.18 -16.04 -36.55
C LEU A 316 18.10 -15.87 -38.07
N ALA A 317 16.91 -15.62 -38.62
CA ALA A 317 16.73 -15.43 -40.07
C ALA A 317 17.57 -14.26 -40.60
N GLN A 318 17.59 -13.14 -39.88
CA GLN A 318 18.43 -11.99 -40.21
C GLN A 318 19.92 -12.34 -40.20
N LYS A 319 20.39 -13.03 -39.15
CA LYS A 319 21.80 -13.44 -39.04
C LYS A 319 22.18 -14.43 -40.15
N ILE A 320 21.30 -15.37 -40.50
CA ILE A 320 21.54 -16.33 -41.59
C ILE A 320 21.78 -15.60 -42.92
N VAL A 321 20.96 -14.61 -43.27
CA VAL A 321 21.16 -13.85 -44.53
C VAL A 321 22.36 -12.91 -44.46
N GLN A 322 22.71 -12.39 -43.28
CA GLN A 322 23.96 -11.64 -43.07
C GLN A 322 25.21 -12.52 -43.25
N ARG A 323 25.10 -13.83 -43.00
CA ARG A 323 26.18 -14.82 -43.21
C ARG A 323 26.26 -15.38 -44.63
N GLY A 324 25.47 -14.84 -45.57
CA GLY A 324 25.63 -15.10 -47.00
C GLY A 324 24.57 -16.00 -47.63
N ALA A 325 23.57 -16.45 -46.88
CA ALA A 325 22.37 -17.04 -47.46
C ALA A 325 21.54 -15.97 -48.20
N ASP A 326 20.96 -16.34 -49.33
CA ASP A 326 20.12 -15.44 -50.13
C ASP A 326 18.66 -15.45 -49.65
N LEU A 327 18.21 -16.56 -49.06
CA LEU A 327 16.88 -16.68 -48.45
C LEU A 327 16.94 -17.57 -47.20
N ALA A 328 16.35 -17.10 -46.10
CA ALA A 328 16.09 -17.88 -44.90
C ALA A 328 14.58 -18.04 -44.70
N LEU A 329 14.11 -19.30 -44.66
CA LEU A 329 12.73 -19.69 -44.39
C LEU A 329 12.67 -20.52 -43.10
N LEU A 330 12.29 -19.87 -42.00
CA LEU A 330 12.28 -20.51 -40.68
C LEU A 330 10.84 -20.71 -40.19
N GLY A 331 10.59 -21.83 -39.52
CA GLY A 331 9.32 -22.15 -38.87
C GLY A 331 9.48 -22.66 -37.44
N SER A 332 8.48 -22.41 -36.60
CA SER A 332 8.33 -22.99 -35.26
C SER A 332 7.01 -23.76 -35.20
N ALA A 333 7.09 -25.08 -34.99
CA ALA A 333 6.00 -26.04 -35.05
C ALA A 333 5.23 -26.12 -33.72
N GLN A 334 4.81 -24.97 -33.20
CA GLN A 334 3.93 -24.87 -32.04
C GLN A 334 2.46 -25.02 -32.46
N ALA A 335 1.55 -25.20 -31.48
CA ALA A 335 0.10 -25.34 -31.73
C ALA A 335 -0.49 -24.21 -32.60
N SER A 336 0.08 -23.00 -32.47
CA SER A 336 -0.06 -21.93 -33.46
C SER A 336 1.30 -21.71 -34.10
N ALA A 337 1.51 -22.29 -35.28
CA ALA A 337 2.81 -22.27 -35.92
C ALA A 337 3.16 -20.85 -36.37
N GLN A 338 4.44 -20.53 -36.23
CA GLN A 338 5.01 -19.22 -36.56
C GLN A 338 6.10 -19.39 -37.60
N THR A 339 6.20 -18.42 -38.50
CA THR A 339 7.20 -18.44 -39.57
C THR A 339 7.86 -17.09 -39.74
N VAL A 340 9.10 -17.11 -40.20
CA VAL A 340 9.89 -15.93 -40.52
C VAL A 340 10.59 -16.16 -41.86
N LEU A 341 10.54 -15.15 -42.71
CA LEU A 341 11.33 -15.04 -43.92
C LEU A 341 12.29 -13.88 -43.78
N ALA A 342 13.55 -14.10 -44.14
CA ALA A 342 14.49 -13.03 -44.41
C ALA A 342 15.15 -13.28 -45.76
N ARG A 343 15.36 -12.23 -46.56
CA ARG A 343 16.16 -12.31 -47.79
C ARG A 343 17.47 -11.54 -47.65
N GLY A 344 18.51 -12.04 -48.31
CA GLY A 344 19.76 -11.34 -48.50
C GLY A 344 19.65 -10.25 -49.59
N PRO A 345 20.62 -9.33 -49.68
CA PRO A 345 20.56 -8.20 -50.60
C PRO A 345 20.64 -8.61 -52.08
N ARG A 346 21.17 -9.81 -52.39
CA ARG A 346 21.31 -10.31 -53.77
C ARG A 346 20.03 -10.89 -54.36
N LEU A 347 19.09 -11.31 -53.51
CA LEU A 347 17.83 -11.92 -53.96
C LEU A 347 16.78 -10.83 -54.18
N ALA A 348 16.25 -10.76 -55.41
CA ALA A 348 15.09 -9.94 -55.74
C ALA A 348 13.79 -10.55 -55.17
N GLY A 349 12.81 -9.70 -54.89
CA GLY A 349 11.49 -10.10 -54.38
C GLY A 349 11.13 -9.46 -53.04
N ASP A 350 9.88 -9.66 -52.62
CA ASP A 350 9.29 -9.05 -51.42
C ASP A 350 8.85 -10.15 -50.45
N CYS A 351 9.56 -10.29 -49.32
CA CYS A 351 9.20 -11.24 -48.26
C CYS A 351 7.76 -11.03 -47.75
N ALA A 352 7.27 -9.80 -47.67
CA ALA A 352 5.90 -9.53 -47.26
C ALA A 352 4.88 -9.98 -48.31
N ALA A 353 5.21 -9.87 -49.61
CA ALA A 353 4.38 -10.43 -50.68
C ALA A 353 4.35 -11.96 -50.64
N ALA A 354 5.51 -12.60 -50.45
CA ALA A 354 5.60 -14.06 -50.29
C ALA A 354 4.77 -14.57 -49.11
N VAL A 355 4.83 -13.88 -47.97
CA VAL A 355 4.01 -14.18 -46.80
C VAL A 355 2.52 -14.04 -47.09
N ARG A 356 2.09 -12.96 -47.76
CA ARG A 356 0.68 -12.76 -48.13
C ARG A 356 0.17 -13.87 -49.06
N GLU A 357 0.97 -14.26 -50.05
CA GLU A 357 0.64 -15.36 -50.97
C GLU A 357 0.52 -16.70 -50.22
N ALA A 358 1.48 -17.01 -49.35
CA ALA A 358 1.48 -18.26 -48.58
C ALA A 358 0.31 -18.32 -47.58
N CYS A 359 0.00 -17.21 -46.89
CA CYS A 359 -1.15 -17.13 -45.98
C CYS A 359 -2.50 -17.23 -46.71
N ALA A 360 -2.63 -16.66 -47.92
CA ALA A 360 -3.85 -16.80 -48.71
C ALA A 360 -4.17 -18.26 -49.08
N ARG A 361 -3.13 -19.11 -49.19
CA ARG A 361 -3.28 -20.54 -49.54
C ARG A 361 -3.45 -21.44 -48.32
N CYS A 362 -2.70 -21.17 -47.24
CA CYS A 362 -2.55 -22.10 -46.11
C CYS A 362 -3.19 -21.60 -44.81
N GLY A 363 -3.82 -20.42 -44.83
CA GLY A 363 -4.36 -19.76 -43.64
C GLY A 363 -3.31 -18.96 -42.86
N GLY A 364 -3.68 -18.50 -41.66
CA GLY A 364 -2.85 -17.62 -40.83
C GLY A 364 -2.84 -16.16 -41.28
N LYS A 365 -2.11 -15.33 -40.54
CA LYS A 365 -1.93 -13.90 -40.83
C LYS A 365 -0.47 -13.51 -40.68
N GLY A 366 0.00 -12.66 -41.59
CA GLY A 366 1.40 -12.27 -41.63
C GLY A 366 1.63 -11.00 -42.42
N GLY A 367 2.82 -10.44 -42.25
CA GLY A 367 3.25 -9.20 -42.87
C GLY A 367 4.69 -8.87 -42.51
N GLY A 368 5.19 -7.77 -43.04
CA GLY A 368 6.56 -7.34 -42.80
C GLY A 368 7.03 -6.36 -43.86
N ARG A 369 8.35 -6.30 -43.99
CA ARG A 369 9.06 -5.50 -44.99
C ARG A 369 9.58 -6.41 -46.11
N PRO A 370 9.98 -5.84 -47.26
CA PRO A 370 10.51 -6.64 -48.37
C PRO A 370 11.72 -7.52 -47.99
N GLU A 371 12.51 -7.12 -46.99
CA GLU A 371 13.71 -7.85 -46.53
C GLU A 371 13.40 -8.89 -45.45
N LEU A 372 12.30 -8.71 -44.70
CA LEU A 372 11.96 -9.52 -43.53
C LEU A 372 10.45 -9.50 -43.29
N ALA A 373 9.84 -10.68 -43.29
CA ALA A 373 8.42 -10.83 -42.97
C ALA A 373 8.17 -12.04 -42.08
N GLN A 374 6.99 -12.08 -41.46
CA GLN A 374 6.59 -13.14 -40.55
C GLN A 374 5.13 -13.52 -40.76
N ALA A 375 4.76 -14.73 -40.37
CA ALA A 375 3.37 -15.10 -40.18
C ALA A 375 3.18 -15.90 -38.88
N GLY A 376 1.94 -15.89 -38.39
CA GLY A 376 1.49 -16.67 -37.25
C GLY A 376 0.02 -17.06 -37.39
N GLY A 377 -0.50 -17.84 -36.45
CA GLY A 377 -1.87 -18.34 -36.55
C GLY A 377 -2.03 -19.47 -37.56
N LEU A 378 -0.93 -20.14 -37.93
CA LEU A 378 -0.95 -21.29 -38.83
C LEU A 378 -1.27 -22.56 -38.04
N ALA A 379 -2.06 -23.46 -38.64
CA ALA A 379 -2.17 -24.83 -38.14
C ALA A 379 -0.80 -25.53 -38.32
N ALA A 380 -0.40 -26.37 -37.36
CA ALA A 380 0.91 -27.02 -37.38
C ALA A 380 1.09 -27.89 -38.63
N GLU A 381 0.03 -28.53 -39.10
CA GLU A 381 -0.01 -29.39 -40.29
C GLU A 381 0.17 -28.59 -41.59
N ALA A 382 -0.21 -27.31 -41.58
CA ALA A 382 -0.08 -26.42 -42.74
C ALA A 382 1.32 -25.81 -42.89
N LEU A 383 2.21 -25.98 -41.89
CA LEU A 383 3.51 -25.32 -41.83
C LEU A 383 4.41 -25.67 -43.03
N GLN A 384 4.48 -26.95 -43.42
CA GLN A 384 5.32 -27.36 -44.56
C GLN A 384 4.80 -26.79 -45.88
N THR A 385 3.49 -26.92 -46.12
CA THR A 385 2.83 -26.36 -47.32
C THR A 385 3.00 -24.84 -47.39
N TRP A 386 2.98 -24.15 -46.24
CA TRP A 386 3.21 -22.72 -46.15
C TRP A 386 4.65 -22.37 -46.56
N LEU A 387 5.65 -23.11 -46.05
CA LEU A 387 7.06 -22.90 -46.41
C LEU A 387 7.30 -23.17 -47.91
N ASP A 388 6.66 -24.19 -48.48
CA ASP A 388 6.73 -24.49 -49.93
C ASP A 388 6.14 -23.34 -50.77
N ALA A 389 4.99 -22.80 -50.36
CA ALA A 389 4.33 -21.69 -51.04
C ALA A 389 5.19 -20.41 -50.99
N ALA A 390 5.78 -20.13 -49.83
CA ALA A 390 6.70 -19.00 -49.63
C ALA A 390 7.97 -19.12 -50.49
N GLU A 391 8.56 -20.31 -50.55
CA GLU A 391 9.73 -20.59 -51.40
C GLU A 391 9.39 -20.44 -52.89
N GLY A 392 8.23 -20.97 -53.31
CA GLY A 392 7.74 -20.89 -54.68
C GLY A 392 7.53 -19.46 -55.18
N HIS A 393 7.29 -18.49 -54.30
CA HIS A 393 7.21 -17.08 -54.68
C HIS A 393 8.53 -16.56 -55.27
N PHE A 394 9.65 -16.86 -54.61
CA PHE A 394 10.98 -16.41 -55.05
C PHE A 394 11.48 -17.20 -56.27
N ARG A 395 11.12 -18.48 -56.39
CA ARG A 395 11.49 -19.29 -57.57
C ARG A 395 10.88 -18.77 -58.89
N LYS A 396 9.74 -18.08 -58.86
CA LYS A 396 9.11 -17.49 -60.06
C LYS A 396 9.81 -16.22 -60.57
N MET A 397 10.68 -15.63 -59.76
CA MET A 397 11.36 -14.36 -60.06
C MET A 397 12.78 -14.56 -60.62
N LEU A 398 13.19 -15.82 -60.78
CA LEU A 398 14.41 -16.29 -61.42
C LEU A 398 14.04 -16.86 -62.78
#